data_AF-A0A1A8IRV3-F1
#
_entry.id   AF-A0A1A8IRV3-F1
#
_cell.length_a   1.000
_cell.length_b   1.000
_cell.length_c   1.000
_cell.angle_alpha   90.00
_cell.angle_beta   90.00
_cell.angle_gamma   90.00
#
_symmetry.space_group_name_H-M   'P 1'
#
loop_
_entity.id
_entity.type
_entity.pdbx_description
1 polymer ?
#
loop_
_entity_poly.entity_id
_entity_poly.type
_entity_poly.pdbx_seq_one_letter_code
_entity_poly.pdbx_strand_id
1 'polypeptide(L)'
;AAHCFPSTSTANLIVYLGRQTQLNQNPNEVSRTVSQIIKHPNYDSQTNDNDITLLRLSSSVTFTNYTTPICLAASGSVFPAGLDTWVTGWGNIYSDVALPSPQTLQEVDVPIVSNTKCSDSYSSITSNMICAGLTQGGKDSCQGDSGGPLVAKNATRWVQAGIVSFGNGCAQPNYPGVYTRVSEYQSWINSQITGDQPGYINYNTDLTSAAHLISLS
;
A
#
# COMPACT_ATOMS: atom_id res chain seq x y z
N ALA A 1 -5.72 3.71 4.19
CA ALA A 1 -5.35 5.11 4.50
C ALA A 1 -6.37 5.73 5.45
N ALA A 2 -5.98 6.74 6.23
CA ALA A 2 -6.84 7.54 7.11
C ALA A 2 -7.71 8.53 6.36
N HIS A 3 -7.21 9.11 5.25
CA HIS A 3 -7.99 10.05 4.44
C HIS A 3 -9.26 9.41 3.82
N CYS A 4 -9.29 8.08 3.66
CA CYS A 4 -10.49 7.36 3.20
C CYS A 4 -11.66 7.43 4.22
N PHE A 5 -11.39 7.81 5.47
CA PHE A 5 -12.35 7.76 6.57
C PHE A 5 -12.54 9.15 7.22
N PRO A 6 -13.48 9.97 6.72
CA PRO A 6 -13.75 11.30 7.29
C PRO A 6 -14.25 11.23 8.74
N SER A 7 -14.85 10.09 9.13
CA SER A 7 -15.25 9.80 10.51
C SER A 7 -14.87 8.37 10.89
N THR A 8 -15.03 8.01 12.17
CA THR A 8 -14.88 6.64 12.68
C THR A 8 -16.20 5.88 12.74
N SER A 9 -17.27 6.39 12.10
CA SER A 9 -18.55 5.68 11.99
C SER A 9 -18.39 4.45 11.12
N THR A 10 -18.85 3.30 11.61
CA THR A 10 -18.86 2.03 10.88
C THR A 10 -20.16 1.77 10.13
N ALA A 11 -21.13 2.67 10.26
CA ALA A 11 -22.45 2.51 9.64
C ALA A 11 -22.32 2.36 8.12
N ASN A 12 -22.92 1.31 7.58
CA ASN A 12 -22.92 0.97 6.15
C ASN A 12 -21.54 0.65 5.54
N LEU A 13 -20.49 0.47 6.36
CA LEU A 13 -19.18 0.09 5.84
C LEU A 13 -19.07 -1.42 5.67
N ILE A 14 -18.89 -1.85 4.43
CA ILE A 14 -18.72 -3.25 4.03
C ILE A 14 -17.36 -3.39 3.35
N VAL A 15 -16.57 -4.34 3.83
CA VAL A 15 -15.33 -4.79 3.18
C VAL A 15 -15.65 -6.05 2.38
N TYR A 16 -15.24 -6.06 1.12
CA TYR A 16 -15.33 -7.22 0.25
C TYR A 16 -13.93 -7.78 -0.01
N LEU A 17 -13.79 -9.10 0.07
CA LEU A 17 -12.55 -9.83 -0.19
C LEU A 17 -12.79 -10.87 -1.29
N GLY A 18 -11.75 -11.27 -2.02
CA GLY A 18 -11.86 -12.26 -3.10
C GLY A 18 -12.54 -11.75 -4.37
N ARG A 19 -12.61 -10.43 -4.56
CA ARG A 19 -13.15 -9.79 -5.77
C ARG A 19 -12.10 -9.69 -6.87
N GLN A 20 -12.53 -9.93 -8.11
CA GLN A 20 -11.75 -9.63 -9.31
C GLN A 20 -12.37 -8.47 -10.11
N THR A 21 -13.69 -8.34 -10.11
CA THR A 21 -14.42 -7.30 -10.87
C THR A 21 -15.38 -6.51 -9.98
N GLN A 22 -15.69 -5.25 -10.33
CA GLN A 22 -16.62 -4.42 -9.54
C GLN A 22 -18.10 -4.60 -9.95
N LEU A 23 -18.39 -4.96 -11.20
CA LEU A 23 -19.76 -4.97 -11.73
C LEU A 23 -20.36 -6.37 -11.93
N ASN A 24 -19.52 -7.41 -12.02
CA ASN A 24 -19.97 -8.78 -12.27
C ASN A 24 -19.91 -9.64 -11.00
N GLN A 25 -20.53 -10.82 -11.08
CA GLN A 25 -20.50 -11.80 -10.00
C GLN A 25 -19.06 -12.29 -9.76
N ASN A 26 -18.64 -12.28 -8.50
CA ASN A 26 -17.36 -12.83 -8.06
C ASN A 26 -17.65 -14.12 -7.25
N PRO A 27 -17.37 -15.33 -7.78
CA PRO A 27 -17.72 -16.58 -7.09
C PRO A 27 -16.94 -16.83 -5.79
N ASN A 28 -15.80 -16.15 -5.62
CA ASN A 28 -14.95 -16.26 -4.45
C ASN A 28 -15.11 -15.09 -3.47
N GLU A 29 -16.08 -14.21 -3.71
CA GLU A 29 -16.28 -13.01 -2.90
C GLU A 29 -16.88 -13.35 -1.54
N VAL A 30 -16.30 -12.75 -0.51
CA VAL A 30 -16.89 -12.73 0.83
C VAL A 30 -16.95 -11.29 1.31
N SER A 31 -18.04 -10.94 2.00
CA SER A 31 -18.21 -9.61 2.57
C SER A 31 -18.25 -9.68 4.10
N ARG A 32 -17.77 -8.61 4.74
CA ARG A 32 -17.84 -8.39 6.19
C ARG A 32 -18.16 -6.93 6.46
N THR A 33 -19.03 -6.69 7.44
CA THR A 33 -19.15 -5.35 8.01
C THR A 33 -17.91 -5.02 8.85
N VAL A 34 -17.69 -3.73 9.10
CA VAL A 34 -16.60 -3.26 9.97
C VAL A 34 -17.14 -3.02 11.38
N SER A 35 -16.48 -3.58 12.39
CA SER A 35 -16.82 -3.36 13.81
C SER A 35 -16.09 -2.15 14.41
N GLN A 36 -14.93 -1.79 13.87
CA GLN A 36 -14.13 -0.67 14.37
C GLN A 36 -13.24 -0.08 13.27
N ILE A 37 -13.16 1.26 13.24
CA ILE A 37 -12.20 2.02 12.44
C ILE A 37 -11.19 2.64 13.40
N ILE A 38 -9.90 2.36 13.22
CA ILE A 38 -8.82 2.87 14.07
C ILE A 38 -7.87 3.68 13.18
N LYS A 39 -8.10 5.00 13.13
CA LYS A 39 -7.18 5.92 12.45
C LYS A 39 -5.93 6.11 13.31
N HIS A 40 -4.77 6.31 12.67
CA HIS A 40 -3.58 6.70 13.42
C HIS A 40 -3.87 8.01 14.19
N PRO A 41 -3.56 8.09 15.50
CA PRO A 41 -3.91 9.26 16.32
C PRO A 41 -3.20 10.54 15.86
N ASN A 42 -2.04 10.40 15.21
CA ASN A 42 -1.25 11.52 14.69
C ASN A 42 -1.48 11.78 13.19
N TYR A 43 -2.54 11.23 12.59
CA TYR A 43 -2.87 11.55 11.19
C TYR A 43 -3.12 13.06 11.03
N ASP A 44 -2.38 13.68 10.13
CA ASP A 44 -2.51 15.09 9.78
C ASP A 44 -3.05 15.23 8.36
N SER A 45 -4.28 15.74 8.24
CA SER A 45 -4.94 15.92 6.93
C SER A 45 -4.36 17.03 6.07
N GLN A 46 -3.52 17.91 6.61
CA GLN A 46 -2.86 18.96 5.82
C GLN A 46 -1.62 18.41 5.10
N THR A 47 -0.85 17.56 5.78
CA THR A 47 0.41 17.01 5.25
C THR A 47 0.25 15.58 4.71
N ASN A 48 -0.87 14.91 5.03
CA ASN A 48 -1.08 13.47 4.89
C ASN A 48 -0.04 12.61 5.64
N ASP A 49 0.66 13.18 6.63
CA ASP A 49 1.54 12.37 7.48
C ASP A 49 0.71 11.46 8.39
N ASN A 50 1.22 10.26 8.66
CA ASN A 50 0.50 9.22 9.40
C ASN A 50 -0.82 8.77 8.76
N ASP A 51 -0.91 8.76 7.43
CA ASP A 51 -2.09 8.35 6.67
C ASP A 51 -2.30 6.82 6.64
N ILE A 52 -2.59 6.25 7.81
CA ILE A 52 -2.85 4.82 8.02
C ILE A 52 -4.05 4.60 8.94
N THR A 53 -4.80 3.54 8.64
CA THR A 53 -5.99 3.12 9.39
C THR A 53 -6.07 1.61 9.42
N LEU A 54 -6.47 1.06 10.57
CA LEU A 54 -6.86 -0.34 10.70
C LEU A 54 -8.38 -0.46 10.70
N LEU A 55 -8.89 -1.47 10.01
CA LEU A 55 -10.30 -1.86 10.03
C LEU A 55 -10.43 -3.21 10.73
N ARG A 56 -11.21 -3.25 11.81
CA ARG A 56 -11.57 -4.51 12.44
C ARG A 56 -12.84 -5.04 11.78
N LEU A 57 -12.75 -6.19 11.12
CA LEU A 57 -13.93 -6.86 10.57
C LEU A 57 -14.87 -7.30 11.70
N SER A 58 -16.17 -7.43 11.42
CA SER A 58 -17.16 -7.91 12.40
C SER A 58 -17.00 -9.38 12.76
N SER A 59 -16.40 -10.17 11.87
CA SER A 59 -16.01 -11.55 12.10
C SER A 59 -14.83 -11.95 11.22
N SER A 60 -14.16 -13.04 11.59
CA SER A 60 -13.04 -13.57 10.81
C SER A 60 -13.49 -14.04 9.41
N VAL A 61 -12.49 -14.20 8.54
CA VAL A 61 -12.64 -14.75 7.20
C VAL A 61 -11.81 -16.02 7.09
N THR A 62 -12.33 -17.01 6.37
CA THR A 62 -11.59 -18.23 6.05
C THR A 62 -10.61 -17.93 4.91
N PHE A 63 -9.34 -18.29 5.08
CA PHE A 63 -8.37 -18.13 4.01
C PHE A 63 -8.61 -19.14 2.89
N THR A 64 -8.48 -18.65 1.65
CA THR A 64 -8.64 -19.41 0.42
C THR A 64 -7.57 -18.98 -0.57
N ASN A 65 -7.52 -19.60 -1.75
CA ASN A 65 -6.66 -19.15 -2.84
C ASN A 65 -6.98 -17.72 -3.33
N TYR A 66 -8.13 -17.16 -2.95
CA TYR A 66 -8.61 -15.84 -3.37
C TYR A 66 -8.70 -14.84 -2.21
N THR A 67 -8.49 -15.30 -0.98
CA THR A 67 -8.49 -14.45 0.23
C THR A 67 -7.38 -14.94 1.13
N THR A 68 -6.23 -14.28 1.04
CA THR A 68 -5.04 -14.59 1.85
C THR A 68 -4.45 -13.29 2.38
N PRO A 69 -3.90 -13.26 3.59
CA PRO A 69 -3.20 -12.09 4.10
C PRO A 69 -1.91 -11.84 3.32
N ILE A 70 -1.52 -10.57 3.27
CA ILE A 70 -0.20 -10.11 2.81
C ILE A 70 0.77 -10.09 4.00
N CYS A 71 2.07 -10.25 3.76
CA CYS A 71 3.07 -9.95 4.78
C CYS A 71 3.27 -8.44 4.90
N LEU A 72 3.43 -7.91 6.10
CA LEU A 72 3.77 -6.51 6.32
C LEU A 72 5.28 -6.32 6.34
N ALA A 73 5.76 -5.16 5.87
CA ALA A 73 7.15 -4.79 6.04
C ALA A 73 7.48 -4.63 7.52
N ALA A 74 8.51 -5.34 7.99
CA ALA A 74 8.98 -5.19 9.36
C ALA A 74 9.65 -3.83 9.58
N SER A 75 9.69 -3.35 10.82
CA SER A 75 10.48 -2.18 11.21
C SER A 75 11.95 -2.39 10.84
N GLY A 76 12.56 -1.36 10.24
CA GLY A 76 13.91 -1.41 9.70
C GLY A 76 14.02 -1.99 8.28
N SER A 77 12.91 -2.41 7.65
CA SER A 77 12.92 -2.80 6.24
C SER A 77 13.28 -1.63 5.33
N VAL A 78 14.16 -1.89 4.35
CA VAL A 78 14.63 -0.91 3.38
C VAL A 78 14.26 -1.33 1.97
N PHE A 79 13.52 -0.47 1.27
CA PHE A 79 13.19 -0.61 -0.14
C PHE A 79 14.05 0.38 -0.94
N PRO A 80 15.11 -0.06 -1.63
CA PRO A 80 16.03 0.84 -2.32
C PRO A 80 15.37 1.51 -3.54
N ALA A 81 15.86 2.69 -3.91
CA ALA A 81 15.41 3.36 -5.13
C ALA A 81 15.65 2.49 -6.36
N GLY A 82 14.71 2.50 -7.30
CA GLY A 82 14.73 1.64 -8.48
C GLY A 82 14.20 0.22 -8.26
N LEU A 83 13.87 -0.18 -7.03
CA LEU A 83 13.20 -1.45 -6.77
C LEU A 83 11.80 -1.42 -7.38
N ASP A 84 11.49 -2.40 -8.23
CA ASP A 84 10.14 -2.59 -8.78
C ASP A 84 9.16 -3.00 -7.68
N THR A 85 8.09 -2.23 -7.56
CA THR A 85 6.95 -2.50 -6.68
C THR A 85 5.67 -2.47 -7.49
N TRP A 86 4.62 -3.07 -6.95
CA TRP A 86 3.35 -3.21 -7.66
C TRP A 86 2.24 -2.54 -6.87
N VAL A 87 1.40 -1.81 -7.60
CA VAL A 87 0.14 -1.29 -7.08
C VAL A 87 -1.00 -1.97 -7.80
N THR A 88 -2.05 -2.29 -7.05
CA THR A 88 -3.26 -2.93 -7.59
C THR A 88 -4.50 -2.18 -7.14
N GLY A 89 -5.48 -2.03 -8.02
CA GLY A 89 -6.75 -1.42 -7.65
C GLY A 89 -7.76 -1.32 -8.80
N TRP A 90 -8.87 -0.63 -8.51
CA TRP A 90 -10.00 -0.44 -9.40
C TRP A 90 -10.29 1.04 -9.67
N GLY A 91 -9.33 1.90 -9.36
CA GLY A 91 -9.41 3.32 -9.61
C GLY A 91 -9.44 3.66 -11.09
N ASN A 92 -9.43 4.97 -11.35
CA ASN A 92 -9.36 5.51 -12.69
C ASN A 92 -8.10 5.03 -13.43
N ILE A 93 -8.20 4.82 -14.75
CA ILE A 93 -7.06 4.39 -15.59
C ILE A 93 -6.22 5.56 -16.10
N TYR A 94 -6.77 6.78 -16.05
CA TYR A 94 -6.13 8.06 -16.29
C TYR A 94 -6.85 9.14 -15.47
N SER A 95 -6.30 10.35 -15.36
CA SER A 95 -7.01 11.48 -14.73
C SER A 95 -8.42 11.61 -15.27
N ASP A 96 -9.41 11.53 -14.37
CA ASP A 96 -10.85 11.60 -14.67
C ASP A 96 -11.40 10.55 -15.65
N VAL A 97 -10.66 9.47 -15.92
CA VAL A 97 -11.11 8.35 -16.78
C VAL A 97 -11.35 7.11 -15.93
N ALA A 98 -12.62 6.81 -15.69
CA ALA A 98 -13.02 5.61 -14.95
C ALA A 98 -12.60 4.32 -15.66
N LEU A 99 -12.28 3.29 -14.86
CA LEU A 99 -12.04 1.95 -15.35
C LEU A 99 -13.28 1.42 -16.11
N PRO A 100 -13.14 0.96 -17.37
CA PRO A 100 -14.27 0.46 -18.15
C PRO A 100 -14.87 -0.82 -17.55
N SER A 101 -16.13 -1.09 -17.87
CA SER A 101 -16.82 -2.34 -17.53
C SER A 101 -16.01 -3.55 -18.05
N PRO A 102 -15.85 -4.63 -17.25
CA PRO A 102 -16.53 -4.92 -15.98
C PRO A 102 -15.78 -4.43 -14.73
N GLN A 103 -14.85 -3.49 -14.90
CA GLN A 103 -13.98 -2.98 -13.84
C GLN A 103 -13.16 -4.11 -13.23
N THR A 104 -12.39 -4.80 -14.08
CA THR A 104 -11.43 -5.83 -13.68
C THR A 104 -10.26 -5.20 -12.93
N LEU A 105 -9.81 -5.84 -11.84
CA LEU A 105 -8.66 -5.37 -11.05
C LEU A 105 -7.47 -5.11 -11.98
N GLN A 106 -6.87 -3.93 -11.84
CA GLN A 106 -5.67 -3.54 -12.56
C GLN A 106 -4.45 -3.68 -11.66
N GLU A 107 -3.30 -3.82 -12.31
CA GLU A 107 -2.01 -3.81 -11.65
C GLU A 107 -1.00 -3.04 -12.49
N VAL A 108 -0.06 -2.37 -11.82
CA VAL A 108 1.02 -1.65 -12.48
C VAL A 108 2.29 -1.72 -11.65
N ASP A 109 3.42 -1.97 -12.32
CA ASP A 109 4.73 -1.85 -11.71
C ASP A 109 5.19 -0.39 -11.67
N VAL A 110 5.67 0.05 -10.52
CA VAL A 110 6.27 1.36 -10.30
C VAL A 110 7.55 1.19 -9.47
N PRO A 111 8.68 1.80 -9.87
CA PRO A 111 9.91 1.69 -9.11
C PRO A 111 9.90 2.65 -7.91
N ILE A 112 10.55 2.25 -6.81
CA ILE A 112 10.73 3.12 -5.66
C ILE A 112 11.54 4.36 -6.03
N VAL A 113 11.08 5.52 -5.55
CA VAL A 113 11.78 6.80 -5.63
C VAL A 113 12.28 7.15 -4.24
N SER A 114 13.56 7.51 -4.12
CA SER A 114 14.12 7.95 -2.83
C SER A 114 13.36 9.16 -2.29
N ASN A 115 13.22 9.27 -0.97
CA ASN A 115 12.53 10.41 -0.35
C ASN A 115 13.19 11.74 -0.73
N THR A 116 14.52 11.79 -0.86
CA THR A 116 15.24 12.97 -1.34
C THR A 116 14.77 13.38 -2.73
N LYS A 117 14.71 12.43 -3.68
CA LYS A 117 14.23 12.73 -5.04
C LYS A 117 12.75 13.08 -5.06
N CYS A 118 11.94 12.43 -4.23
CA CYS A 118 10.52 12.74 -4.10
C CYS A 118 10.28 14.15 -3.54
N SER A 119 11.19 14.63 -2.67
CA SER A 119 11.14 15.98 -2.11
C SER A 119 11.42 17.08 -3.13
N ASP A 120 12.00 16.75 -4.30
CA ASP A 120 12.11 17.69 -5.42
C ASP A 120 10.72 18.06 -5.97
N SER A 121 9.74 17.19 -5.79
CA SER A 121 8.37 17.32 -6.32
C SER A 121 7.36 17.76 -5.27
N TYR A 122 7.63 17.48 -3.99
CA TYR A 122 6.73 17.72 -2.87
C TYR A 122 7.48 18.34 -1.69
N SER A 123 6.91 19.36 -1.06
CA SER A 123 7.54 20.10 0.05
C SER A 123 7.43 19.42 1.43
N SER A 124 6.62 18.36 1.57
CA SER A 124 6.24 17.79 2.87
C SER A 124 6.49 16.28 2.99
N ILE A 125 7.49 15.74 2.29
CA ILE A 125 7.83 14.30 2.37
C ILE A 125 8.56 14.01 3.69
N THR A 126 7.95 13.16 4.52
CA THR A 126 8.51 12.71 5.81
C THR A 126 9.15 11.31 5.69
N SER A 127 9.82 10.83 6.74
CA SER A 127 10.33 9.45 6.80
C SER A 127 9.21 8.40 6.82
N ASN A 128 8.03 8.78 7.30
CA ASN A 128 6.80 7.99 7.33
C ASN A 128 6.18 7.73 5.95
N MET A 129 6.75 8.33 4.90
CA MET A 129 6.30 8.20 3.52
C MET A 129 7.35 7.48 2.67
N ILE A 130 6.87 6.77 1.65
CA ILE A 130 7.65 6.16 0.58
C ILE A 130 7.05 6.57 -0.77
N CYS A 131 7.88 6.87 -1.75
CA CYS A 131 7.40 7.28 -3.07
C CYS A 131 7.71 6.20 -4.11
N ALA A 132 6.85 6.08 -5.12
CA ALA A 132 7.07 5.17 -6.25
C ALA A 132 6.48 5.76 -7.53
N GLY A 133 7.18 5.56 -8.64
CA GLY A 133 6.74 6.08 -9.94
C GLY A 133 7.89 6.33 -10.89
N LEU A 134 7.55 6.76 -12.10
CA LEU A 134 8.50 7.05 -13.16
C LEU A 134 8.66 8.56 -13.35
N THR A 135 9.89 9.03 -13.56
CA THR A 135 10.15 10.45 -13.84
C THR A 135 9.39 10.93 -15.08
N GLN A 136 9.29 10.09 -16.12
CA GLN A 136 8.51 10.38 -17.31
C GLN A 136 6.99 10.29 -17.13
N GLY A 137 6.51 9.87 -15.96
CA GLY A 137 5.09 9.59 -15.72
C GLY A 137 4.61 8.32 -16.44
N GLY A 138 3.30 8.25 -16.72
CA GLY A 138 2.66 7.17 -17.48
C GLY A 138 2.35 5.89 -16.71
N LYS A 139 2.90 5.70 -15.49
CA LYS A 139 2.51 4.63 -14.55
C LYS A 139 2.33 5.18 -13.13
N ASP A 140 1.17 4.95 -12.53
CA ASP A 140 0.84 5.33 -11.15
C ASP A 140 -0.47 4.67 -10.68
N SER A 141 -0.74 4.76 -9.38
CA SER A 141 -2.09 4.67 -8.82
C SER A 141 -2.92 5.91 -9.19
N CYS A 142 -4.25 5.82 -9.12
CA CYS A 142 -5.12 6.96 -9.45
C CYS A 142 -6.33 7.06 -8.51
N GLN A 143 -7.24 8.01 -8.77
CA GLN A 143 -8.44 8.19 -7.95
C GLN A 143 -9.24 6.88 -7.87
N GLY A 144 -9.51 6.43 -6.64
CA GLY A 144 -10.17 5.16 -6.36
C GLY A 144 -9.22 4.04 -5.90
N ASP A 145 -7.91 4.19 -6.08
CA ASP A 145 -6.89 3.25 -5.54
C ASP A 145 -6.40 3.65 -4.15
N SER A 146 -6.79 4.84 -3.67
CA SER A 146 -6.51 5.36 -2.32
C SER A 146 -6.72 4.31 -1.22
N GLY A 147 -5.71 4.15 -0.36
CA GLY A 147 -5.71 3.13 0.69
C GLY A 147 -5.35 1.72 0.23
N GLY A 148 -5.17 1.49 -1.08
CA GLY A 148 -4.69 0.25 -1.68
C GLY A 148 -3.21 -0.04 -1.38
N PRO A 149 -2.73 -1.24 -1.72
CA PRO A 149 -1.40 -1.67 -1.35
C PRO A 149 -0.33 -1.28 -2.38
N LEU A 150 0.87 -0.91 -1.89
CA LEU A 150 2.11 -0.94 -2.64
C LEU A 150 2.92 -2.15 -2.14
N VAL A 151 3.18 -3.13 -3.00
CA VAL A 151 3.82 -4.39 -2.62
C VAL A 151 5.14 -4.63 -3.35
N ALA A 152 6.09 -5.23 -2.64
CA ALA A 152 7.35 -5.69 -3.18
C ALA A 152 7.45 -7.22 -3.05
N LYS A 153 8.04 -7.88 -4.05
CA LYS A 153 8.30 -9.31 -3.96
C LYS A 153 9.62 -9.56 -3.24
N ASN A 154 9.60 -10.37 -2.18
CA ASN A 154 10.77 -10.90 -1.48
C ASN A 154 10.83 -12.41 -1.69
N ALA A 155 11.67 -12.85 -2.62
CA ALA A 155 11.76 -14.25 -3.06
C ALA A 155 10.39 -14.85 -3.43
N THR A 156 9.76 -15.59 -2.51
CA THR A 156 8.48 -16.28 -2.70
C THR A 156 7.30 -15.61 -1.98
N ARG A 157 7.52 -14.48 -1.31
CA ARG A 157 6.49 -13.76 -0.54
C ARG A 157 6.31 -12.34 -1.05
N TRP A 158 5.08 -11.84 -0.99
CA TRP A 158 4.78 -10.44 -1.24
C TRP A 158 4.72 -9.71 0.10
N VAL A 159 5.36 -8.54 0.15
CA VAL A 159 5.49 -7.71 1.34
C VAL A 159 4.87 -6.35 1.03
N GLN A 160 3.93 -5.90 1.86
CA GLN A 160 3.35 -4.57 1.74
C GLN A 160 4.34 -3.53 2.24
N ALA A 161 4.92 -2.79 1.31
CA ALA A 161 5.86 -1.70 1.55
C ALA A 161 5.14 -0.38 1.85
N GLY A 162 4.00 -0.17 1.21
CA GLY A 162 3.26 1.08 1.30
C GLY A 162 1.74 0.95 1.23
N ILE A 163 1.06 2.07 1.50
CA ILE A 163 -0.38 2.26 1.37
C ILE A 163 -0.60 3.51 0.50
N VAL A 164 -1.35 3.41 -0.59
CA VAL A 164 -1.64 4.55 -1.49
C VAL A 164 -2.22 5.71 -0.68
N SER A 165 -1.59 6.87 -0.74
CA SER A 165 -1.96 8.06 0.05
C SER A 165 -2.35 9.23 -0.85
N PHE A 166 -1.39 9.89 -1.49
CA PHE A 166 -1.64 11.07 -2.32
C PHE A 166 -0.68 11.16 -3.50
N GLY A 167 -0.98 12.06 -4.44
CA GLY A 167 -0.19 12.31 -5.63
C GLY A 167 -0.73 13.53 -6.37
N ASN A 168 0.02 14.05 -7.35
CA ASN A 168 -0.44 15.12 -8.22
C ASN A 168 -0.84 14.54 -9.57
N GLY A 169 -2.12 14.63 -9.91
CA GLY A 169 -2.67 13.97 -11.10
C GLY A 169 -2.59 12.44 -10.99
N CYS A 170 -2.71 11.77 -12.14
CA CYS A 170 -2.44 10.34 -12.25
C CYS A 170 -1.29 10.14 -13.23
N ALA A 171 -0.18 9.61 -12.72
CA ALA A 171 1.02 9.35 -13.51
C ALA A 171 1.60 10.60 -14.20
N GLN A 172 1.52 11.75 -13.53
CA GLN A 172 2.06 13.00 -14.04
C GLN A 172 3.60 12.98 -14.03
N PRO A 173 4.28 13.44 -15.10
CA PRO A 173 5.74 13.49 -15.13
C PRO A 173 6.30 14.27 -13.94
N ASN A 174 7.38 13.74 -13.35
CA ASN A 174 8.06 14.23 -12.16
C ASN A 174 7.27 14.19 -10.85
N TYR A 175 6.02 13.73 -10.83
CA TYR A 175 5.23 13.61 -9.60
C TYR A 175 4.97 12.14 -9.30
N PRO A 176 5.88 11.46 -8.58
CA PRO A 176 5.65 10.07 -8.19
C PRO A 176 4.49 9.99 -7.20
N GLY A 177 3.77 8.87 -7.18
CA GLY A 177 2.79 8.58 -6.14
C GLY A 177 3.46 8.54 -4.77
N VAL A 178 2.75 9.02 -3.75
CA VAL A 178 3.21 9.01 -2.36
C VAL A 178 2.35 8.03 -1.56
N TYR A 179 3.05 7.20 -0.78
CA TYR A 179 2.49 6.09 -0.04
C TYR A 179 2.92 6.19 1.43
N THR A 180 2.05 5.79 2.35
CA THR A 180 2.43 5.63 3.76
C THR A 180 3.38 4.44 3.90
N ARG A 181 4.58 4.63 4.46
CA ARG A 181 5.63 3.61 4.62
C ARG A 181 5.28 2.64 5.75
N VAL A 182 4.88 1.40 5.42
CA VAL A 182 4.36 0.43 6.39
C VAL A 182 5.37 0.06 7.49
N SER A 183 6.67 0.02 7.19
CA SER A 183 7.72 -0.34 8.15
C SER A 183 7.78 0.59 9.36
N GLU A 184 7.34 1.85 9.24
CA GLU A 184 7.33 2.82 10.35
C GLU A 184 6.20 2.58 11.34
N TYR A 185 5.20 1.77 10.99
CA TYR A 185 3.99 1.59 11.79
C TYR A 185 3.89 0.22 12.47
N GLN A 186 4.89 -0.66 12.38
CA GLN A 186 4.84 -1.98 13.01
C GLN A 186 4.46 -1.89 14.50
N SER A 187 5.12 -1.02 15.28
CA SER A 187 4.84 -0.86 16.72
C SER A 187 3.41 -0.40 16.97
N TRP A 188 2.91 0.55 16.19
CA TRP A 188 1.53 1.02 16.30
C TRP A 188 0.54 -0.08 15.93
N ILE A 189 0.74 -0.78 14.80
CA ILE A 189 -0.14 -1.87 14.36
C ILE A 189 -0.23 -2.96 15.44
N ASN A 190 0.90 -3.39 15.98
CA ASN A 190 0.95 -4.39 17.05
C ASN A 190 0.21 -3.93 18.30
N SER A 191 0.29 -2.63 18.65
CA SER A 191 -0.42 -2.08 19.81
C SER A 191 -1.95 -2.12 19.68
N GLN A 192 -2.48 -2.20 18.45
CA GLN A 192 -3.92 -2.24 18.19
C GLN A 192 -4.47 -3.67 18.07
N ILE A 193 -3.59 -4.68 17.95
CA ILE A 193 -3.98 -6.07 17.72
C ILE A 193 -3.66 -6.88 18.97
N THR A 194 -4.69 -7.45 19.60
CA THR A 194 -4.56 -8.25 20.84
C THR A 194 -4.63 -9.76 20.61
N GLY A 195 -4.85 -10.20 19.37
CA GLY A 195 -4.93 -11.61 18.96
C GLY A 195 -3.78 -12.01 18.04
N ASP A 196 -4.11 -12.70 16.94
CA ASP A 196 -3.14 -13.13 15.94
C ASP A 196 -2.41 -11.93 15.33
N GLN A 197 -1.14 -11.78 15.70
CA GLN A 197 -0.29 -10.70 15.19
C GLN A 197 -0.07 -10.86 13.68
N PRO A 198 0.04 -9.75 12.93
CA PRO A 198 0.41 -9.81 11.51
C PRO A 198 1.76 -10.49 11.29
N GLY A 199 1.91 -11.15 10.15
CA GLY A 199 3.20 -11.64 9.70
C GLY A 199 4.06 -10.50 9.17
N TYR A 200 5.22 -10.27 9.79
CA TYR A 200 6.20 -9.28 9.36
C TYR A 200 7.39 -9.94 8.65
N ILE A 201 7.87 -9.34 7.58
CA ILE A 201 9.09 -9.74 6.86
C ILE A 201 10.07 -8.58 6.86
N ASN A 202 11.31 -8.85 7.28
CA ASN A 202 12.43 -7.93 7.08
C ASN A 202 12.75 -7.90 5.58
N TYR A 203 12.42 -6.78 4.93
CA TYR A 203 12.82 -6.54 3.55
C TYR A 203 14.15 -5.80 3.57
N ASN A 204 15.24 -6.55 3.56
CA ASN A 204 16.57 -6.00 3.38
C ASN A 204 17.12 -6.61 2.10
N THR A 205 17.20 -5.82 1.03
CA THR A 205 18.06 -6.17 -0.09
C THR A 205 19.48 -5.94 0.40
N ASP A 206 20.06 -6.98 0.99
CA ASP A 206 21.44 -6.98 1.42
C ASP A 206 22.34 -6.43 0.30
N LEU A 207 22.86 -5.22 0.49
CA LEU A 207 24.03 -4.70 -0.25
C LEU A 207 25.27 -5.59 0.00
N THR A 208 25.17 -6.57 0.89
CA THR A 208 26.22 -7.50 1.30
C THR A 208 26.31 -8.75 0.41
N SER A 209 25.35 -9.02 -0.48
CA SER A 209 25.46 -10.15 -1.43
C SER A 209 26.50 -9.91 -2.55
N ALA A 210 27.10 -8.72 -2.61
CA ALA A 210 28.21 -8.39 -3.51
C ALA A 210 29.60 -8.40 -2.82
N ALA A 211 29.67 -8.70 -1.52
CA ALA A 211 30.90 -8.55 -0.75
C ALA A 211 31.24 -9.79 0.07
N HIS A 212 31.36 -10.97 -0.55
CA HIS A 212 32.11 -12.11 0.03
C HIS A 212 32.45 -13.16 -1.03
N LEU A 213 33.33 -12.81 -1.98
CA LEU A 213 34.11 -13.78 -2.76
C LEU A 213 35.38 -13.05 -3.27
N ILE A 214 36.25 -12.65 -2.34
CA ILE A 214 37.68 -12.53 -2.65
C ILE A 214 38.33 -13.70 -1.95
N SER A 215 38.56 -14.74 -2.75
CA SER A 215 39.42 -15.87 -2.41
C SER A 215 40.78 -15.34 -2.01
N LEU A 216 41.20 -15.57 -0.76
CA LEU A 216 42.62 -15.55 -0.44
C LEU A 216 43.21 -16.88 -0.91
N SER A 217 44.07 -16.80 -1.93
CA SER A 217 45.06 -17.82 -2.29
C SER A 217 46.13 -17.93 -1.21
#